data_AF-A0A257UZB8-F1
#
_entry.id   AF-A0A257UZB8-F1
#
_cell.length_a   1.000
_cell.length_b   1.000
_cell.length_c   1.000
_cell.angle_alpha   90.00
_cell.angle_beta   90.00
_cell.angle_gamma   90.00
#
_symmetry.space_group_name_H-M   'P 1'
#
loop_
_entity.id
_entity.type
_entity.pdbx_description
1 polymer ?
#
loop_
_entity_poly.entity_id
_entity_poly.type
_entity_poly.pdbx_seq_one_letter_code
_entity_poly.pdbx_strand_id
1 'polypeptide(L)'
;FYYGFAATWQIVLFPALVLLTATLALGVGLWMSALNVKYRDIRYALPFLVQLWMFASPVIYPSSLMPQKWRWVLVINPLTGIIEGYRAALLGRPVMWGALAYSALASIAALIYAAYFFRHMEREFADIV
;
A
#
# COMPACT_ATOMS: atom_id res chain seq x y z
N PHE A 1 -28.70 -10.72 -2.64
CA PHE A 1 -28.67 -9.82 -3.82
C PHE A 1 -29.15 -8.39 -3.49
N TYR A 2 -28.88 -7.85 -2.30
CA TYR A 2 -29.45 -6.56 -1.84
C TYR A 2 -28.64 -5.29 -2.20
N TYR A 3 -27.65 -5.40 -3.11
CA TYR A 3 -26.78 -4.27 -3.50
C TYR A 3 -26.70 -4.00 -5.02
N GLY A 4 -27.45 -4.72 -5.87
CA GLY A 4 -27.50 -4.44 -7.31
C GLY A 4 -26.20 -4.65 -8.10
N PHE A 5 -25.06 -4.90 -7.44
CA PHE A 5 -23.81 -5.27 -8.10
C PHE A 5 -23.71 -6.79 -8.20
N ALA A 6 -23.72 -7.29 -9.44
CA ALA A 6 -23.39 -8.68 -9.70
C ALA A 6 -21.90 -8.89 -9.36
N ALA A 7 -21.63 -9.80 -8.44
CA ALA A 7 -20.33 -10.41 -8.23
C ALA A 7 -19.76 -10.84 -9.60
N THR A 8 -18.89 -10.01 -10.17
CA THR A 8 -18.28 -10.26 -11.47
C THR A 8 -17.11 -11.24 -11.24
N TRP A 9 -16.66 -11.95 -12.27
CA TRP A 9 -15.51 -12.87 -12.21
C TRP A 9 -14.24 -12.24 -11.59
N GLN A 10 -14.17 -10.91 -11.59
CA GLN A 10 -13.12 -10.10 -10.97
C GLN A 10 -13.02 -10.27 -9.43
N ILE A 11 -14.02 -10.82 -8.74
CA ILE A 11 -13.91 -11.16 -7.31
C ILE A 11 -12.77 -12.13 -7.01
N VAL A 12 -12.37 -12.96 -7.98
CA VAL A 12 -11.21 -13.86 -7.85
C VAL A 12 -9.90 -13.08 -7.60
N LEU A 13 -9.83 -11.80 -7.97
CA LEU A 13 -8.68 -10.94 -7.66
C LEU A 13 -8.63 -10.50 -6.20
N PHE A 14 -9.74 -10.61 -5.46
CA PHE A 14 -9.84 -10.10 -4.09
C PHE A 14 -8.79 -10.72 -3.14
N PRO A 15 -8.57 -12.06 -3.09
CA PRO A 15 -7.52 -12.64 -2.26
C PRO A 15 -6.12 -12.15 -2.64
N ALA A 16 -5.84 -12.00 -3.94
CA ALA A 16 -4.55 -11.48 -4.40
C ALA A 16 -4.32 -10.02 -3.97
N LEU A 17 -5.37 -9.19 -4.00
CA LEU A 17 -5.31 -7.81 -3.51
C LEU A 17 -5.07 -7.73 -2.00
N VAL A 18 -5.68 -8.64 -1.22
CA VAL A 18 -5.42 -8.77 0.22
C VAL A 18 -3.96 -9.14 0.49
N LEU A 19 -3.42 -10.11 -0.25
CA LEU A 19 -2.01 -10.49 -0.14
C LEU A 19 -1.07 -9.33 -0.50
N LEU A 20 -1.38 -8.57 -1.55
CA LEU A 20 -0.61 -7.38 -1.93
C LEU A 20 -0.66 -6.30 -0.84
N THR A 21 -1.84 -6.04 -0.28
CA THR A 21 -2.01 -5.08 0.82
C THR A 21 -1.21 -5.50 2.04
N ALA A 22 -1.27 -6.78 2.41
CA ALA A 22 -0.49 -7.34 3.51
C ALA A 22 1.01 -7.23 3.25
N THR A 23 1.47 -7.54 2.04
CA THR A 23 2.88 -7.42 1.64
C THR A 23 3.39 -5.98 1.79
N LEU A 24 2.62 -5.00 1.31
CA LEU A 24 2.97 -3.59 1.45
C LEU A 24 2.98 -3.14 2.91
N ALA A 25 1.95 -3.53 3.68
CA ALA A 25 1.85 -3.21 5.11
C ALA A 25 3.01 -3.83 5.90
N LEU A 26 3.42 -5.05 5.57
CA LEU A 26 4.58 -5.70 6.17
C LEU A 26 5.88 -4.99 5.82
N GLY A 27 6.08 -4.60 4.55
CA GLY A 27 7.27 -3.86 4.15
C GLY A 27 7.40 -2.52 4.87
N VAL A 28 6.34 -1.72 4.88
CA VAL A 28 6.31 -0.44 5.59
C VAL A 28 6.48 -0.65 7.10
N GLY A 29 5.74 -1.61 7.68
CA GLY A 29 5.76 -1.90 9.11
C GLY A 29 7.13 -2.36 9.59
N LEU A 30 7.81 -3.20 8.80
CA LEU A 30 9.17 -3.66 9.10
C LEU A 30 10.18 -2.50 9.06
N TRP A 31 10.08 -1.64 8.04
CA TRP A 31 10.92 -0.46 7.93
C TRP A 31 10.70 0.53 9.09
N MET A 32 9.44 0.79 9.44
CA MET A 32 9.07 1.65 10.57
C MET A 32 9.48 1.07 11.92
N SER A 33 9.35 -0.25 12.11
CA SER A 33 9.79 -0.95 13.32
C SER A 33 11.28 -0.77 13.55
N ALA A 34 12.07 -0.96 12.49
CA ALA A 34 13.50 -0.72 12.49
C ALA A 34 13.77 0.71 12.99
N LEU A 35 13.19 1.71 12.33
CA LEU A 35 13.44 3.11 12.66
C LEU A 35 12.99 3.48 14.09
N ASN A 36 11.92 2.87 14.60
CA ASN A 36 11.43 3.11 15.96
C ASN A 36 12.42 2.68 17.05
N VAL A 37 13.22 1.63 16.80
CA VAL A 37 14.29 1.22 17.75
C VAL A 37 15.36 2.30 17.85
N LYS A 38 15.73 2.92 16.71
CA LYS A 38 16.72 4.00 16.66
C LYS A 38 16.16 5.35 17.13
N TYR A 39 14.91 5.64 16.80
CA TYR A 39 14.23 6.90 17.09
C TYR A 39 12.88 6.65 17.75
N ARG A 40 12.84 6.77 19.09
CA ARG A 40 11.64 6.50 19.89
C ARG A 40 10.46 7.41 19.57
N ASP A 41 10.68 8.56 18.94
CA ASP A 41 9.63 9.51 18.58
C ASP A 41 8.76 9.05 17.41
N ILE A 42 9.26 8.11 16.60
CA ILE A 42 8.53 7.57 15.44
C ILE A 42 7.22 6.90 15.86
N ARG A 43 7.17 6.28 17.05
CA ARG A 43 5.93 5.70 17.59
C ARG A 43 4.78 6.70 17.70
N TYR A 44 5.08 7.96 17.96
CA TYR A 44 4.08 9.03 18.09
C TYR A 44 3.73 9.64 16.73
N ALA A 45 4.68 9.71 15.81
CA ALA A 45 4.46 10.22 14.46
C ALA A 45 3.68 9.22 13.57
N LEU A 46 3.79 7.92 13.83
CA LEU A 46 3.22 6.86 13.01
C LEU A 46 1.71 7.01 12.73
N PRO A 47 0.84 7.21 13.74
CA PRO A 47 -0.59 7.39 13.50
C PRO A 47 -0.89 8.58 12.57
N PHE A 48 -0.16 9.69 12.77
CA PHE A 48 -0.31 10.88 11.94
C PHE A 48 0.14 10.63 10.50
N LEU A 49 1.26 9.92 10.30
CA LEU A 49 1.75 9.56 8.96
C LEU A 49 0.78 8.64 8.22
N VAL A 50 0.23 7.63 8.90
CA VAL A 50 -0.78 6.74 8.30
C VAL A 50 -2.03 7.53 7.91
N GLN A 51 -2.47 8.46 8.76
CA GLN A 51 -3.63 9.30 8.46
C GLN A 51 -3.37 10.23 7.27
N LEU A 52 -2.20 10.87 7.20
CA LEU A 52 -1.80 11.68 6.05
C LEU A 52 -1.75 10.83 4.77
N TRP A 53 -1.22 9.62 4.86
CA TRP A 53 -1.13 8.72 3.72
C TRP A 53 -2.50 8.23 3.23
N MET A 54 -3.46 8.05 4.14
CA MET A 54 -4.84 7.75 3.78
C MET A 54 -5.45 8.88 2.94
N PHE A 55 -5.21 10.15 3.29
CA PHE A 55 -5.67 11.30 2.49
C PHE A 55 -4.92 11.44 1.16
N ALA A 56 -3.64 11.11 1.12
CA ALA A 56 -2.84 11.10 -0.10
C ALA A 56 -3.19 9.94 -1.05
N SER A 57 -3.86 8.91 -0.53
CA SER A 57 -4.35 7.77 -1.30
C SER A 57 -5.79 8.04 -1.76
N PRO A 58 -6.23 7.47 -2.89
CA PRO A 58 -7.60 7.64 -3.36
C PRO A 58 -8.54 6.71 -2.58
N VAL A 59 -8.48 6.70 -1.24
CA VAL A 59 -9.37 5.93 -0.37
C VAL A 59 -10.70 6.67 -0.25
N ILE A 60 -10.64 7.94 0.15
CA ILE A 60 -11.81 8.77 0.46
C ILE A 60 -12.47 9.33 -0.81
N TYR A 61 -11.68 9.56 -1.87
CA TYR A 61 -12.16 10.08 -3.15
C TYR A 61 -11.84 9.13 -4.30
N PRO A 62 -12.71 9.06 -5.33
CA PRO A 62 -12.40 8.36 -6.56
C PRO A 62 -11.29 9.09 -7.34
N SER A 63 -10.40 8.31 -7.96
CA SER A 63 -9.34 8.82 -8.84
C SER A 63 -9.84 9.67 -10.02
N SER A 64 -11.12 9.54 -10.39
CA SER A 64 -11.77 10.33 -11.45
C SER A 64 -11.95 11.81 -11.12
N LEU A 65 -12.03 12.18 -9.83
CA LEU A 65 -12.16 13.57 -9.39
C LEU A 65 -10.88 14.39 -9.59
N MET A 66 -9.71 13.73 -9.69
CA MET A 66 -8.46 14.45 -9.89
C MET A 66 -8.26 14.91 -11.34
N PRO A 67 -7.84 16.17 -11.55
CA PRO A 67 -7.49 16.69 -12.87
C PRO A 67 -6.41 15.83 -13.54
N GLN A 68 -6.49 15.67 -14.86
CA GLN A 68 -5.62 14.79 -15.63
C GLN A 68 -4.12 15.09 -15.42
N LYS A 69 -3.76 16.36 -15.20
CA LYS A 69 -2.39 16.82 -14.90
C LYS A 69 -1.81 16.27 -13.59
N TRP A 70 -2.64 15.84 -12.64
CA TRP A 70 -2.21 15.39 -11.32
C TRP A 70 -2.43 13.89 -11.08
N ARG A 71 -3.01 13.16 -12.04
CA ARG A 71 -3.25 11.72 -11.93
C ARG A 71 -1.97 10.91 -11.78
N TRP A 72 -0.85 11.37 -12.33
CA TRP A 72 0.45 10.68 -12.20
C TRP A 72 0.92 10.59 -10.74
N VAL A 73 0.60 11.59 -9.90
CA VAL A 73 0.93 11.59 -8.47
C VAL A 73 0.22 10.43 -7.76
N LEU A 74 -1.04 10.18 -8.10
CA LEU A 74 -1.78 9.05 -7.56
C LEU A 74 -1.17 7.72 -8.02
N VAL A 75 -0.78 7.61 -9.29
CA VAL A 75 -0.23 6.36 -9.84
C VAL A 75 1.10 5.97 -9.19
N ILE A 76 1.90 6.96 -8.75
CA ILE A 76 3.14 6.72 -8.00
C ILE A 76 2.88 6.10 -6.62
N ASN A 77 1.71 6.34 -6.03
CA ASN A 77 1.39 5.75 -4.73
C ASN A 77 1.04 4.25 -4.92
N PRO A 78 1.80 3.31 -4.32
CA PRO A 78 1.56 1.88 -4.48
C PRO A 78 0.21 1.43 -3.88
N LEU A 79 -0.40 2.21 -2.99
CA LEU A 79 -1.77 1.93 -2.52
C LEU A 79 -2.83 2.20 -3.58
N THR A 80 -2.58 3.09 -4.55
CA THR A 80 -3.58 3.48 -5.55
C THR A 80 -4.01 2.31 -6.42
N GLY A 81 -3.07 1.52 -6.96
CA GLY A 81 -3.43 0.39 -7.81
C GLY A 81 -4.14 -0.72 -7.05
N ILE A 82 -3.80 -0.90 -5.76
CA ILE A 82 -4.48 -1.85 -4.86
C ILE A 82 -5.92 -1.40 -4.60
N ILE A 83 -6.14 -0.13 -4.25
CA ILE A 83 -7.46 0.43 -3.96
C ILE A 83 -8.36 0.40 -5.21
N GLU A 84 -7.84 0.80 -6.37
CA GLU A 84 -8.59 0.71 -7.62
C GLU A 84 -8.85 -0.74 -8.03
N GLY A 85 -7.94 -1.67 -7.69
CA GLY A 85 -8.17 -3.12 -7.81
C GLY A 85 -9.35 -3.59 -6.98
N TYR A 86 -9.46 -3.15 -5.71
CA TYR A 86 -10.61 -3.47 -4.87
C TYR A 86 -11.91 -2.89 -5.43
N ARG A 87 -11.89 -1.66 -5.93
CA ARG A 87 -13.04 -1.05 -6.61
C ARG A 87 -13.45 -1.84 -7.85
N ALA A 88 -12.49 -2.27 -8.66
CA ALA A 88 -12.75 -3.08 -9.85
C ALA A 88 -13.38 -4.43 -9.47
N ALA A 89 -12.81 -5.13 -8.49
CA ALA A 89 -13.30 -6.44 -8.04
C ALA A 89 -14.71 -6.39 -7.43
N LEU A 90 -15.04 -5.33 -6.66
CA LEU A 90 -16.31 -5.23 -5.94
C LEU A 90 -17.42 -4.51 -6.74
N LEU A 91 -17.07 -3.52 -7.56
CA LEU A 91 -18.03 -2.69 -8.30
C LEU A 91 -18.14 -3.08 -9.79
N GLY A 92 -17.40 -4.09 -10.25
CA GLY A 92 -17.42 -4.54 -11.65
C GLY A 92 -16.79 -3.56 -12.63
N ARG A 93 -15.85 -2.71 -12.17
CA ARG A 93 -15.16 -1.71 -13.02
C ARG A 93 -13.99 -2.35 -13.78
N PRO A 94 -13.55 -1.74 -14.91
CA PRO A 94 -12.35 -2.22 -15.59
C PRO A 94 -11.12 -2.11 -14.67
N VAL A 95 -10.35 -3.19 -14.59
CA VAL A 95 -9.12 -3.24 -13.81
C VAL A 95 -8.04 -2.42 -14.51
N MET A 96 -7.42 -1.50 -13.77
CA MET A 96 -6.26 -0.73 -14.25
C MET A 96 -4.98 -1.56 -14.09
N TRP A 97 -4.76 -2.52 -14.99
CA TRP A 97 -3.65 -3.47 -14.92
C TRP A 97 -2.27 -2.81 -14.77
N GLY A 98 -2.02 -1.68 -15.45
CA GLY A 98 -0.74 -0.96 -15.34
C GLY A 98 -0.49 -0.41 -13.93
N ALA A 99 -1.50 0.20 -13.30
CA ALA A 99 -1.38 0.71 -11.94
C ALA A 99 -1.27 -0.42 -10.91
N LEU A 100 -1.99 -1.53 -11.13
CA LEU A 100 -1.93 -2.71 -10.27
C LEU A 100 -0.55 -3.40 -10.36
N ALA A 101 0.00 -3.57 -11.56
CA ALA A 101 1.33 -4.15 -11.77
C ALA A 101 2.43 -3.30 -11.13
N TYR A 102 2.37 -1.97 -11.31
CA TYR A 102 3.27 -1.04 -10.63
C TYR A 102 3.16 -1.17 -9.11
N SER A 103 1.94 -1.20 -8.58
CA SER A 103 1.68 -1.34 -7.14
C SER A 103 2.21 -2.66 -6.58
N ALA A 104 2.06 -3.76 -7.33
CA ALA A 104 2.60 -5.07 -6.96
C ALA A 104 4.13 -5.06 -6.90
N LEU A 105 4.78 -4.55 -7.94
CA LEU A 105 6.24 -4.42 -7.99
C LEU A 105 6.76 -3.53 -6.87
N ALA A 106 6.14 -2.38 -6.65
CA ALA A 106 6.50 -1.44 -5.59
C ALA A 106 6.32 -2.05 -4.19
N SER A 107 5.25 -2.83 -3.96
CA SER A 107 5.02 -3.51 -2.68
C SER A 107 6.08 -4.57 -2.38
N ILE A 108 6.45 -5.37 -3.39
CA ILE A 108 7.51 -6.38 -3.27
C ILE A 108 8.87 -5.69 -3.05
N ALA A 109 9.17 -4.65 -3.81
CA ALA A 109 10.41 -3.88 -3.66
C ALA A 109 10.50 -3.23 -2.27
N ALA A 110 9.39 -2.67 -1.76
CA ALA A 110 9.32 -2.10 -0.42
C ALA A 110 9.59 -3.15 0.66
N LEU A 111 9.04 -4.36 0.52
CA LEU A 111 9.29 -5.45 1.46
C LEU A 111 10.75 -5.91 1.43
N ILE A 112 11.33 -6.09 0.25
CA ILE A 112 12.75 -6.49 0.10
C ILE A 112 13.67 -5.42 0.70
N TYR A 113 13.41 -4.15 0.39
CA TYR A 113 14.17 -3.02 0.93
C TYR A 113 14.07 -2.96 2.45
N ALA A 114 12.86 -3.07 3.00
CA ALA A 114 12.64 -3.07 4.43
C ALA A 114 13.33 -4.25 5.13
N ALA A 115 13.29 -5.44 4.54
CA ALA A 115 13.97 -6.62 5.08
C ALA A 115 15.49 -6.48 5.06
N TYR A 116 16.05 -5.93 3.98
CA TYR A 116 17.48 -5.63 3.90
C TYR A 116 17.90 -4.59 4.96
N PHE A 117 17.15 -3.49 5.07
CA PHE A 117 17.40 -2.43 6.04
C PHE A 117 17.30 -2.92 7.48
N PHE A 118 16.27 -3.71 7.79
CA PHE A 118 16.07 -4.30 9.10
C PHE A 118 17.25 -5.18 9.51
N ARG A 119 17.71 -6.07 8.60
CA ARG A 119 18.87 -6.94 8.84
C ARG A 119 20.17 -6.16 9.05
N HIS A 120 20.35 -5.04 8.34
CA HIS A 120 21.53 -4.20 8.53
C HIS A 120 21.55 -3.60 9.93
N MET A 121 20.41 -3.10 10.40
CA MET A 121 20.33 -2.46 11.71
C MET A 121 20.34 -3.47 12.86
N GLU A 122 19.80 -4.67 12.68
CA GLU A 122 19.89 -5.78 13.66
C GLU A 122 21.35 -6.12 13.99
N ARG A 123 22.25 -6.07 13.00
CA ARG A 123 23.70 -6.26 13.24
C ARG A 123 24.31 -5.14 14.07
N GLU A 124 23.93 -3.90 13.78
CA GLU A 124 24.40 -2.72 14.54
C GLU A 124 23.93 -2.77 16.00
N PHE A 125 22.73 -3.28 16.28
CA PHE A 125 22.24 -3.47 17.65
C PHE A 125 22.88 -4.65 18.39
N ALA A 126 23.22 -5.73 17.69
CA ALA A 126 23.87 -6.89 18.29
C ALA A 126 25.30 -6.58 18.78
N ASP A 127 25.98 -5.63 18.16
CA ASP A 127 27.34 -5.20 18.55
C ASP A 127 27.36 -4.21 19.74
N ILE A 128 26.20 -3.70 20.18
CA ILE A 128 26.10 -2.71 21.28
C ILE A 128 25.75 -3.38 22.63
N VAL A 129 25.43 -4.68 22.64
CA VAL A 129 25.09 -5.45 23.85
C VAL A 129 26.27 -6.24 24.38
#